data_AF-A0A0V0ZV92-F1
#
_entry.id   AF-A0A0V0ZV92-F1
#
_cell.length_a   1.000
_cell.length_b   1.000
_cell.length_c   1.000
_cell.angle_alpha   90.00
_cell.angle_beta   90.00
_cell.angle_gamma   90.00
#
_symmetry.space_group_name_H-M   'P 1'
#
loop_
_entity.id
_entity.type
_entity.pdbx_description
1 polymer ?
#
loop_
_entity_poly.entity_id
_entity_poly.type
_entity_poly.pdbx_seq_one_letter_code
_entity_poly.pdbx_strand_id
1 'polypeptide(L)'
;MMETYYDDISRLSLESSADEPPNLVIPGCVIVDGQNGHGTYFNDNGELLVSTVGIAKKTNKFICIETVRSRYCGSVGDYVIGRVVEVLQKRWKVDVNARLNAILLLSSVNLPGGELRRKSEEDEQWMRENLVEGDLISAEVMSVYADGSLSLQLRDIHRKLNQGVLVSVPSFLIKKRKVHLHHFPCKITVSFGINGNIWIAPTDEEEKDCSSSGFMDIIQSLTYDTHDNIARFRNCCCLLAENKVMLFEKSLWLAYEYSLAYKVNEILTESLKKEIANYKKHTEEKKEIQVGTRVMASILFPEDRKGMAIQLGKLIHQLVEQKRLEKNYCVIGLSGGSMPDIMAEALQAVNCDFKHVWFIFCDERHVPFSSDESNYGQYQRKVIAPIPAIQTANFLPIDPDLNLDDCATDYENRLREIFQNQLEKSGAQFPQIDCLLLGIGPDGHICSLFPDHAALKETNRWVVPVGDSPKPPPRRVTLTLPVINNASQIVFVTCGASKADIVERIINRKDPFLPAVMVKPTAGRMLFLFDKEASSKLPKLSKSEITECRSLSSTKP
;
A
#
# COMPACT_ATOMS: atom_id res chain seq x y z
N MET A 1 -35.93 29.10 -4.27
CA MET A 1 -34.65 28.42 -4.61
C MET A 1 -33.44 29.11 -3.97
N MET A 2 -33.59 29.70 -2.77
CA MET A 2 -32.48 30.35 -2.05
C MET A 2 -32.67 30.23 -0.53
N GLU A 3 -33.24 29.10 -0.07
CA GLU A 3 -33.52 28.83 1.36
C GLU A 3 -33.08 27.43 1.83
N THR A 4 -32.61 26.56 0.94
CA THR A 4 -32.22 25.17 1.31
C THR A 4 -30.72 24.98 1.55
N TYR A 5 -29.93 26.06 1.66
CA TYR A 5 -28.48 25.99 1.92
C TYR A 5 -28.09 26.38 3.36
N TYR A 6 -29.05 26.81 4.19
CA TYR A 6 -28.79 27.23 5.57
C TYR A 6 -28.99 26.12 6.62
N ASP A 7 -29.66 25.01 6.26
CA ASP A 7 -30.01 23.94 7.21
C ASP A 7 -28.95 22.84 7.38
N ASP A 8 -27.91 22.80 6.56
CA ASP A 8 -26.83 21.80 6.70
C ASP A 8 -25.62 22.30 7.53
N ILE A 9 -25.58 23.58 7.89
CA ILE A 9 -24.52 24.14 8.76
C ILE A 9 -24.89 24.02 10.25
N SER A 10 -26.15 23.75 10.58
CA SER A 10 -26.66 23.64 11.97
C SER A 10 -26.52 22.25 12.60
N ARG A 11 -25.96 21.24 11.90
CA ARG A 11 -25.77 19.87 12.41
C ARG A 11 -24.34 19.50 12.85
N LEU A 12 -23.43 20.48 12.91
CA LEU A 12 -22.13 20.36 13.59
C LEU A 12 -22.18 21.02 14.97
N SER A 13 -23.20 20.69 15.77
CA SER A 13 -23.18 20.92 17.21
C SER A 13 -22.22 19.91 17.84
N LEU A 14 -20.96 20.33 17.97
CA LEU A 14 -19.93 19.66 18.75
C LEU A 14 -20.41 19.50 20.19
N GLU A 15 -20.69 18.27 20.61
CA GLU A 15 -20.48 17.87 22.00
C GLU A 15 -18.97 17.86 22.24
N SER A 16 -18.39 19.03 22.53
CA SER A 16 -17.04 19.12 23.08
C SER A 16 -17.15 19.31 24.59
N SER A 17 -16.55 18.40 25.34
CA SER A 17 -16.22 18.58 26.75
C SER A 17 -15.61 19.96 26.98
N ALA A 18 -15.96 20.61 28.10
CA ALA A 18 -15.67 22.01 28.43
C ALA A 18 -14.17 22.41 28.52
N ASP A 19 -13.23 21.55 28.13
CA ASP A 19 -11.77 21.74 28.26
C ASP A 19 -11.01 21.85 26.92
N GLU A 20 -11.66 21.73 25.75
CA GLU A 20 -10.99 21.82 24.45
C GLU A 20 -11.45 23.04 23.63
N PRO A 21 -10.52 23.84 23.05
CA PRO A 21 -10.89 24.98 22.21
C PRO A 21 -11.65 24.50 20.96
N PRO A 22 -12.56 25.32 20.40
CA PRO A 22 -13.33 24.94 19.23
C PRO A 22 -12.43 24.54 18.05
N ASN A 23 -12.80 23.45 17.39
CA ASN A 23 -12.05 22.84 16.28
C ASN A 23 -11.82 23.77 15.07
N LEU A 24 -12.61 24.82 14.91
CA LEU A 24 -12.46 25.80 13.83
C LEU A 24 -12.57 27.20 14.41
N VAL A 25 -11.55 28.01 14.17
CA VAL A 25 -11.48 29.41 14.62
C VAL A 25 -11.34 30.35 13.43
N ILE A 26 -11.89 31.56 13.60
CA ILE A 26 -11.80 32.66 12.65
C ILE A 26 -11.06 33.84 13.27
N PRO A 27 -10.49 34.75 12.46
CA PRO A 27 -9.86 35.96 12.96
C PRO A 27 -10.78 36.74 13.89
N GLY A 28 -10.26 37.16 15.05
CA GLY A 28 -11.00 37.87 16.08
C GLY A 28 -11.67 37.00 17.15
N CYS A 29 -11.62 35.66 17.02
CA CYS A 29 -12.04 34.78 18.12
C CYS A 29 -11.08 34.92 19.31
N VAL A 30 -11.65 35.05 20.52
CA VAL A 30 -10.91 35.04 21.79
C VAL A 30 -10.69 33.59 22.23
N ILE A 31 -9.46 33.25 22.62
CA ILE A 31 -9.16 31.94 23.21
C ILE A 31 -8.86 32.10 24.69
N VAL A 32 -9.68 31.43 25.50
CA VAL A 32 -9.58 31.40 26.96
C VAL A 32 -8.63 30.26 27.31
N ASP A 33 -7.42 30.58 27.79
CA ASP A 33 -6.36 29.65 28.23
C ASP A 33 -5.34 29.13 27.19
N GLY A 34 -4.29 29.93 26.97
CA GLY A 34 -3.05 29.51 26.32
C GLY A 34 -2.03 30.64 26.13
N GLN A 35 -0.80 30.26 25.78
CA GLN A 35 0.28 31.15 25.37
C GLN A 35 0.27 31.36 23.87
N ASN A 36 0.75 32.53 23.43
CA ASN A 36 0.78 32.91 22.03
C ASN A 36 1.66 31.98 21.19
N GLY A 37 1.07 31.38 20.16
CA GLY A 37 1.77 30.63 19.11
C GLY A 37 1.53 31.25 17.73
N HIS A 38 1.76 30.46 16.67
CA HIS A 38 1.53 30.95 15.30
C HIS A 38 0.03 31.11 15.02
N GLY A 39 -0.37 32.24 14.44
CA GLY A 39 -1.78 32.52 14.11
C GLY A 39 -2.59 33.09 15.27
N THR A 40 -1.95 33.45 16.38
CA THR A 40 -2.55 34.19 17.50
C THR A 40 -1.79 35.47 17.80
N TYR A 41 -2.41 36.41 18.52
CA TYR A 41 -1.78 37.63 19.03
C TYR A 41 -2.54 38.12 20.27
N PHE A 42 -1.86 38.87 21.14
CA PHE A 42 -2.52 39.51 22.28
C PHE A 42 -3.08 40.87 21.87
N ASN A 43 -4.29 41.18 22.31
CA ASN A 43 -4.86 42.52 22.22
C ASN A 43 -4.34 43.41 23.36
N ASP A 44 -4.58 44.72 23.27
CA ASP A 44 -4.24 45.70 24.31
C ASP A 44 -4.89 45.38 25.67
N ASN A 45 -6.02 44.66 25.65
CA ASN A 45 -6.74 44.19 26.84
C ASN A 45 -6.14 42.91 27.47
N GLY A 46 -5.06 42.35 26.93
CA GLY A 46 -4.43 41.12 27.42
C GLY A 46 -5.12 39.82 26.98
N GLU A 47 -6.13 39.90 26.12
CA GLU A 47 -6.86 38.74 25.58
C GLU A 47 -6.12 38.14 24.38
N LEU A 48 -6.05 36.81 24.31
CA LEU A 48 -5.44 36.10 23.18
C LEU A 48 -6.46 35.97 22.03
N LEU A 49 -6.21 36.67 20.93
CA LEU A 49 -7.03 36.66 19.72
C LEU A 49 -6.40 35.83 18.62
N VAL A 50 -7.25 35.27 17.78
CA VAL A 50 -6.87 34.56 16.55
C VAL A 50 -6.65 35.57 15.42
N SER A 51 -5.57 35.44 14.65
CA SER A 51 -5.29 36.26 13.46
C SER A 51 -5.63 35.59 12.14
N THR A 52 -5.76 34.26 12.12
CA THR A 52 -5.94 33.47 10.88
C THR A 52 -7.11 32.50 10.98
N VAL A 53 -7.71 32.13 9.84
CA VAL A 53 -8.73 31.07 9.81
C VAL A 53 -8.05 29.71 9.84
N GLY A 54 -8.45 28.84 10.75
CA GLY A 54 -7.86 27.50 10.85
C GLY A 54 -8.34 26.68 12.04
N ILE A 55 -7.66 25.56 12.24
CA ILE A 55 -7.93 24.65 13.36
C ILE A 55 -7.00 25.05 14.52
N ALA A 56 -7.57 25.32 15.69
CA ALA A 56 -6.79 25.63 16.87
C ALA A 56 -6.19 24.35 17.45
N LYS A 57 -4.86 24.34 17.62
CA LYS A 57 -4.12 23.20 18.18
C LYS A 57 -3.36 23.62 19.42
N LYS A 58 -3.75 23.05 20.56
CA LYS A 58 -3.07 23.23 21.84
C LYS A 58 -1.90 22.25 21.92
N THR A 59 -0.67 22.75 22.01
CA THR A 59 0.54 21.95 22.26
C THR A 59 1.15 22.42 23.57
N ASN A 60 0.99 21.62 24.63
CA ASN A 60 1.30 22.02 26.00
C ASN A 60 0.54 23.30 26.38
N LYS A 61 1.26 24.39 26.63
CA LYS A 61 0.71 25.71 26.96
C LYS A 61 0.51 26.61 25.74
N PHE A 62 1.05 26.27 24.57
CA PHE A 62 0.98 27.11 23.39
C PHE A 62 -0.23 26.76 22.52
N ILE A 63 -0.87 27.78 21.97
CA ILE A 63 -1.93 27.62 20.99
C ILE A 63 -1.40 28.07 19.63
N CYS A 64 -1.42 27.15 18.67
CA CYS A 64 -1.08 27.45 17.28
C CYS A 64 -2.31 27.19 16.41
N ILE A 65 -2.54 28.05 15.43
CA ILE A 65 -3.63 27.90 14.46
C ILE A 65 -3.06 27.25 13.20
N GLU A 66 -3.49 26.02 12.90
CA GLU A 66 -3.20 25.36 11.64
C GLU A 66 -4.11 25.94 10.55
N THR A 67 -3.54 26.83 9.73
CA THR A 67 -4.28 27.54 8.68
C THR A 67 -4.70 26.63 7.54
N VAL A 68 -5.88 26.87 6.96
CA VAL A 68 -6.42 26.09 5.83
C VAL A 68 -5.53 26.13 4.58
N ARG A 69 -4.81 27.24 4.38
CA ARG A 69 -3.80 27.41 3.33
C ARG A 69 -2.60 28.15 3.88
N SER A 70 -1.43 27.53 3.83
CA SER A 70 -0.16 28.18 4.13
C SER A 70 0.83 27.96 3.00
N ARG A 71 1.80 28.87 2.87
CA ARG A 71 3.06 28.59 2.17
C ARG A 71 3.90 27.64 3.01
N TYR A 72 4.96 27.12 2.42
CA TYR A 72 5.91 26.28 3.15
C TYR A 72 6.61 27.09 4.25
N CYS A 73 6.51 26.61 5.49
CA CYS A 73 7.26 27.11 6.64
C CYS A 73 8.33 26.07 6.98
N GLY A 74 9.58 26.38 6.65
CA GLY A 74 10.68 25.44 6.81
C GLY A 74 11.04 25.16 8.27
N SER A 75 11.37 23.91 8.56
CA SER A 75 11.98 23.48 9.82
C SER A 75 13.41 23.01 9.57
N VAL A 76 14.25 23.09 10.60
CA VAL A 76 15.63 22.58 10.52
C VAL A 76 15.60 21.07 10.23
N GLY A 77 16.42 20.64 9.26
CA GLY A 77 16.50 19.26 8.79
C GLY A 77 15.47 18.86 7.72
N ASP A 78 14.57 19.77 7.31
CA ASP A 78 13.63 19.47 6.24
C ASP A 78 14.37 19.32 4.90
N TYR A 79 14.06 18.25 4.15
CA TYR A 79 14.51 18.04 2.78
C TYR A 79 13.64 18.86 1.81
N VAL A 80 14.26 19.69 0.99
CA VAL A 80 13.59 20.61 0.07
C VAL A 80 14.17 20.53 -1.32
N ILE A 81 13.32 20.78 -2.32
CA ILE A 81 13.73 20.92 -3.72
C ILE A 81 13.48 22.36 -4.14
N GLY A 82 14.51 23.03 -4.62
CA GLY A 82 14.45 24.45 -4.94
C GLY A 82 15.01 24.77 -6.31
N ARG A 83 14.62 25.93 -6.83
CA ARG A 83 15.14 26.48 -8.08
C ARG A 83 16.06 27.66 -7.78
N VAL A 84 17.26 27.67 -8.34
CA VAL A 84 18.18 28.81 -8.24
C VAL A 84 17.56 29.99 -8.98
N VAL A 85 17.40 31.12 -8.29
CA VAL A 85 16.80 32.34 -8.84
C VAL A 85 17.88 33.32 -9.26
N GLU A 86 18.85 33.55 -8.37
CA GLU A 86 19.93 34.52 -8.57
C GLU A 86 21.24 33.99 -7.99
N VAL A 87 22.35 34.25 -8.69
CA VAL A 87 23.71 33.98 -8.21
C VAL A 87 24.37 35.28 -7.75
N LEU A 88 24.56 35.42 -6.44
CA LEU A 88 25.20 36.58 -5.81
C LEU A 88 26.62 36.23 -5.34
N GLN A 89 27.35 37.25 -4.87
CA GLN A 89 28.68 37.05 -4.30
C GLN A 89 28.62 36.09 -3.10
N LYS A 90 29.31 34.93 -3.22
CA LYS A 90 29.41 33.87 -2.21
C LYS A 90 28.09 33.20 -1.78
N ARG A 91 26.98 33.44 -2.48
CA ARG A 91 25.68 32.83 -2.15
C ARG A 91 24.73 32.74 -3.33
N TRP A 92 23.85 31.74 -3.30
CA TRP A 92 22.71 31.63 -4.21
C TRP A 92 21.40 31.96 -3.48
N LYS A 93 20.48 32.62 -4.19
CA LYS A 93 19.08 32.66 -3.77
C LYS A 93 18.34 31.52 -4.44
N VAL A 94 17.57 30.78 -3.65
CA VAL A 94 16.86 29.59 -4.09
C VAL A 94 15.38 29.73 -3.74
N ASP A 95 14.51 29.59 -4.73
CA ASP A 95 13.06 29.51 -4.51
C ASP A 95 12.69 28.10 -4.05
N VAL A 96 12.09 28.03 -2.86
CA VAL A 96 11.63 26.80 -2.21
C VAL A 96 10.14 26.86 -1.87
N ASN A 97 9.34 27.72 -2.51
CA ASN A 97 7.91 27.95 -2.20
C ASN A 97 7.64 28.46 -0.76
N ALA A 98 8.65 29.03 -0.11
CA ALA A 98 8.51 29.67 1.19
C ALA A 98 7.99 31.11 1.05
N ARG A 99 7.87 31.84 2.17
CA ARG A 99 7.53 33.27 2.16
C ARG A 99 8.66 34.12 1.55
N LEU A 100 9.91 33.75 1.82
CA LEU A 100 11.12 34.42 1.35
C LEU A 100 11.98 33.40 0.60
N ASN A 101 12.84 33.89 -0.29
CA ASN A 101 13.84 33.04 -0.95
C ASN A 101 14.83 32.50 0.08
N ALA A 102 15.15 31.22 -0.06
CA ALA A 102 16.17 30.58 0.76
C ALA A 102 17.57 30.99 0.28
N ILE A 103 18.53 30.94 1.19
CA ILE A 103 19.92 31.30 0.94
C ILE A 103 20.75 30.04 0.99
N LEU A 104 21.45 29.72 -0.09
CA LEU A 104 22.49 28.70 -0.11
C LEU A 104 23.84 29.41 -0.10
N LEU A 105 24.61 29.26 0.97
CA LEU A 105 25.95 29.87 1.05
C LEU A 105 26.96 29.01 0.31
N LEU A 106 27.95 29.65 -0.31
CA LEU A 106 29.10 28.94 -0.89
C LEU A 106 29.76 28.02 0.15
N SER A 107 29.86 28.46 1.41
CA SER A 107 30.39 27.66 2.52
C SER A 107 29.68 26.31 2.71
N SER A 108 28.39 26.24 2.35
CA SER A 108 27.48 25.11 2.59
C SER A 108 27.32 24.19 1.37
N VAL A 109 28.16 24.36 0.35
CA VAL A 109 28.25 23.50 -0.84
C VAL A 109 29.54 22.67 -0.81
N ASN A 110 29.40 21.38 -1.12
CA ASN A 110 30.52 20.47 -1.32
C ASN A 110 31.12 20.73 -2.72
N LEU A 111 32.36 21.20 -2.75
CA LEU A 111 33.10 21.47 -3.98
C LEU A 111 33.65 20.14 -4.55
N PRO A 112 33.81 20.04 -5.88
CA PRO A 112 34.39 18.86 -6.51
C PRO A 112 35.80 18.56 -5.98
N GLY A 113 36.08 17.29 -5.70
CA GLY A 113 37.34 16.82 -5.12
C GLY A 113 37.27 16.42 -3.64
N GLY A 114 36.16 16.69 -2.95
CA GLY A 114 35.95 16.23 -1.56
C GLY A 114 36.91 16.84 -0.51
N GLU A 115 37.81 17.73 -0.93
CA GLU A 115 38.78 18.38 -0.04
C GLU A 115 38.13 19.56 0.69
N LEU A 116 38.23 19.55 2.03
CA LEU A 116 37.93 20.69 2.89
C LEU A 116 39.04 21.76 2.74
N ARG A 117 39.10 22.43 1.58
CA ARG A 117 40.03 23.54 1.34
C ARG A 117 39.39 24.90 1.64
N ARG A 118 40.22 25.90 1.99
CA ARG A 118 39.76 27.28 2.16
C ARG A 118 39.26 27.81 0.81
N LYS A 119 38.05 28.37 0.80
CA LYS A 119 37.39 28.77 -0.44
C LYS A 119 38.07 29.99 -1.06
N SER A 120 38.46 29.88 -2.32
CA SER A 120 39.22 30.89 -3.08
C SER A 120 38.33 31.68 -4.04
N GLU A 121 38.88 32.70 -4.71
CA GLU A 121 38.18 33.43 -5.78
C GLU A 121 37.85 32.53 -6.98
N GLU A 122 38.63 31.47 -7.21
CA GLU A 122 38.36 30.44 -8.22
C GLU A 122 37.04 29.71 -7.93
N ASP A 123 36.70 29.50 -6.65
CA ASP A 123 35.44 28.87 -6.27
C ASP A 123 34.25 29.79 -6.56
N GLU A 124 34.41 31.11 -6.50
CA GLU A 124 33.36 32.07 -6.91
C GLU A 124 33.11 32.01 -8.42
N GLN A 125 34.15 31.77 -9.22
CA GLN A 125 34.01 31.53 -10.65
C GLN A 125 33.31 30.19 -10.92
N TRP A 126 33.71 29.13 -10.20
CA TRP A 126 33.07 27.82 -10.25
C TRP A 126 31.57 27.89 -9.93
N MET A 127 31.16 28.76 -9.00
CA MET A 127 29.74 28.98 -8.66
C MET A 127 28.90 29.34 -9.88
N ARG A 128 29.42 30.25 -10.71
CA ARG A 128 28.73 30.76 -11.90
C ARG A 128 28.74 29.78 -13.06
N GLU A 129 29.68 28.84 -13.07
CA GLU A 129 29.82 27.85 -14.13
C GLU A 129 28.97 26.59 -13.87
N ASN A 130 28.74 26.20 -12.61
CA ASN A 130 28.13 24.90 -12.27
C ASN A 130 26.70 24.97 -11.71
N LEU A 131 26.32 26.09 -11.09
CA LEU A 131 24.97 26.32 -10.56
C LEU A 131 24.46 27.68 -11.03
N VAL A 132 23.77 27.67 -12.17
CA VAL A 132 23.25 28.86 -12.85
C VAL A 132 21.79 29.13 -12.49
N GLU A 133 21.30 30.30 -12.87
CA GLU A 133 19.90 30.67 -12.68
C GLU A 133 18.98 29.72 -13.45
N GLY A 134 17.95 29.23 -12.78
CA GLY A 134 17.00 28.26 -13.31
C GLY A 134 17.30 26.80 -12.95
N ASP A 135 18.51 26.49 -12.48
CA ASP A 135 18.90 25.14 -12.07
C ASP A 135 18.07 24.66 -10.89
N LEU A 136 17.78 23.35 -10.87
CA LEU A 136 17.10 22.70 -9.77
C LEU A 136 18.11 22.04 -8.85
N ILE A 137 17.91 22.18 -7.55
CA ILE A 137 18.76 21.58 -6.52
C ILE A 137 17.90 20.89 -5.48
N SER A 138 18.38 19.74 -4.99
CA SER A 138 17.92 19.19 -3.72
C SER A 138 18.80 19.73 -2.59
N ALA A 139 18.23 20.13 -1.47
CA ALA A 139 18.99 20.63 -0.32
C ALA A 139 18.29 20.33 1.01
N GLU A 140 19.04 20.41 2.10
CA GLU A 140 18.51 20.31 3.46
C GLU A 140 18.49 21.70 4.12
N VAL A 141 17.44 21.99 4.89
CA VAL A 141 17.37 23.23 5.68
C VAL A 141 18.31 23.13 6.88
N MET A 142 19.39 23.92 6.88
CA MET A 142 20.38 23.96 7.95
C MET A 142 19.92 24.80 9.14
N SER A 143 19.37 25.98 8.87
CA SER A 143 18.89 26.90 9.90
C SER A 143 17.77 27.79 9.38
N VAL A 144 16.97 28.31 10.29
CA VAL A 144 15.89 29.27 10.01
C VAL A 144 16.24 30.57 10.71
N TYR A 145 16.33 31.66 9.96
CA TYR A 145 16.65 32.98 10.51
C TYR A 145 15.42 33.62 11.18
N ALA A 146 15.64 34.67 11.97
CA ALA A 146 14.59 35.35 12.72
C ALA A 146 13.52 36.02 11.83
N ASP A 147 13.87 36.38 10.59
CA ASP A 147 12.95 36.92 9.58
C ASP A 147 12.15 35.82 8.86
N GLY A 148 12.43 34.54 9.15
CA GLY A 148 11.83 33.38 8.51
C GLY A 148 12.50 32.98 7.19
N SER A 149 13.62 33.62 6.82
CA SER A 149 14.44 33.14 5.69
C SER A 149 15.15 31.83 6.07
N LEU A 150 15.39 30.98 5.07
CA LEU A 150 15.92 29.64 5.26
C LEU A 150 17.37 29.59 4.78
N SER A 151 18.28 29.04 5.58
CA SER A 151 19.64 28.70 5.14
C SER A 151 19.68 27.24 4.70
N LEU A 152 20.17 26.99 3.49
CA LEU A 152 20.26 25.65 2.90
C LEU A 152 21.69 25.11 2.96
N GLN A 153 21.82 23.78 2.94
CA GLN A 153 23.08 23.06 2.83
C GLN A 153 22.96 21.91 1.82
N LEU A 154 24.00 21.73 1.00
CA LEU A 154 24.17 20.55 0.16
C LEU A 154 25.10 19.57 0.91
N ARG A 155 24.65 18.32 1.09
CA ARG A 155 25.48 17.19 1.59
C ARG A 155 25.74 16.22 0.44
N ASP A 156 26.53 15.16 0.64
CA ASP A 156 26.92 14.22 -0.45
C ASP A 156 25.75 13.54 -1.18
N ILE A 157 24.61 13.41 -0.50
CA ILE A 157 23.34 12.89 -1.06
C ILE A 157 22.54 13.94 -1.85
N HIS A 158 22.91 15.21 -1.76
CA HIS A 158 22.19 16.35 -2.32
C HIS A 158 22.95 16.88 -3.54
N ARG A 159 22.25 16.99 -4.67
CA ARG A 159 22.87 17.26 -5.97
C ARG A 159 22.08 18.28 -6.78
N LYS A 160 22.69 18.75 -7.85
CA LYS A 160 21.99 19.39 -8.95
C LYS A 160 21.06 18.35 -9.59
N LEU A 161 19.81 18.73 -9.83
CA LEU A 161 18.78 17.89 -10.42
C LEU A 161 18.71 18.22 -11.90
N ASN A 162 19.12 17.27 -12.74
CA ASN A 162 19.29 17.47 -14.18
C ASN A 162 18.05 17.00 -14.97
N GLN A 163 18.13 15.82 -15.60
CA GLN A 163 17.07 15.29 -16.44
C GLN A 163 15.89 14.80 -15.60
N GLY A 164 14.71 15.39 -15.83
CA GLY A 164 13.49 15.00 -15.15
C GLY A 164 12.40 16.07 -15.23
N VAL A 165 11.35 15.90 -14.42
CA VAL A 165 10.19 16.77 -14.36
C VAL A 165 9.94 17.20 -12.92
N LEU A 166 9.80 18.52 -12.72
CA LEU A 166 9.38 19.10 -11.46
C LEU A 166 7.86 19.24 -11.42
N VAL A 167 7.25 18.77 -10.35
CA VAL A 167 5.82 18.95 -10.05
C VAL A 167 5.69 19.70 -8.75
N SER A 168 4.95 20.81 -8.76
CA SER A 168 4.69 21.60 -7.56
C SER A 168 3.28 21.33 -7.06
N VAL A 169 3.17 20.94 -5.78
CA VAL A 169 1.93 20.69 -5.07
C VAL A 169 1.92 21.49 -3.76
N PRO A 170 0.76 21.76 -3.15
CA PRO A 170 0.71 22.38 -1.84
C PRO A 170 1.52 21.59 -0.80
N SER A 171 2.40 22.27 -0.06
CA SER A 171 3.35 21.63 0.88
C SER A 171 2.68 20.78 1.96
N PHE A 172 1.47 21.16 2.40
CA PHE A 172 0.70 20.41 3.39
C PHE A 172 0.21 19.02 2.90
N LEU A 173 0.24 18.76 1.58
CA LEU A 173 -0.11 17.44 1.04
C LEU A 173 1.06 16.46 1.11
N ILE A 174 2.30 16.93 1.28
CA ILE A 174 3.47 16.05 1.39
C ILE A 174 3.55 15.49 2.80
N LYS A 175 3.51 14.16 2.93
CA LYS A 175 3.67 13.51 4.23
C LYS A 175 5.15 13.47 4.62
N LYS A 176 5.52 14.07 5.75
CA LYS A 176 6.89 13.98 6.29
C LYS A 176 7.28 12.51 6.55
N ARG A 177 8.45 12.10 6.03
CA ARG A 177 9.03 10.75 6.16
C ARG A 177 10.52 10.86 6.41
N LYS A 178 11.16 9.75 6.81
CA LYS A 178 12.62 9.70 7.05
C LYS A 178 13.42 9.65 5.75
N VAL A 179 12.84 9.05 4.71
CA VAL A 179 13.44 8.90 3.39
C VAL A 179 12.58 9.70 2.42
N HIS A 180 13.23 10.52 1.59
CA HIS A 180 12.57 11.42 0.64
C HIS A 180 12.83 11.04 -0.81
N LEU A 181 13.93 10.32 -1.07
CA LEU A 181 14.30 9.77 -2.37
C LEU A 181 13.81 8.32 -2.46
N HIS A 182 13.01 8.00 -3.47
CA HIS A 182 12.47 6.66 -3.66
C HIS A 182 12.70 6.18 -5.09
N HIS A 183 13.20 4.96 -5.22
CA HIS A 183 13.38 4.29 -6.51
C HIS A 183 12.23 3.32 -6.74
N PHE A 184 11.53 3.46 -7.86
CA PHE A 184 10.42 2.60 -8.25
C PHE A 184 10.84 1.52 -9.24
N PRO A 185 10.17 0.35 -9.27
CA PRO A 185 10.50 -0.77 -10.16
C PRO A 185 10.52 -0.43 -11.66
N CYS A 186 9.85 0.65 -12.08
CA CYS A 186 9.75 1.11 -13.47
C CYS A 186 10.94 1.99 -13.92
N LYS A 187 12.11 1.87 -13.29
CA LYS A 187 13.31 2.70 -13.56
C LYS A 187 13.06 4.21 -13.42
N ILE A 188 12.19 4.59 -12.48
CA ILE A 188 11.91 5.99 -12.15
C ILE A 188 12.28 6.24 -10.69
N THR A 189 12.99 7.33 -10.46
CA THR A 189 13.31 7.85 -9.13
C THR A 189 12.47 9.09 -8.86
N VAL A 190 11.87 9.17 -7.67
CA VAL A 190 11.08 10.33 -7.22
C VAL A 190 11.61 10.87 -5.91
N SER A 191 11.87 12.18 -5.88
CA SER A 191 12.26 12.92 -4.68
C SER A 191 11.13 13.79 -4.19
N PHE A 192 10.70 13.60 -2.94
CA PHE A 192 9.64 14.38 -2.30
C PHE A 192 10.22 15.49 -1.43
N GLY A 193 10.25 16.72 -1.94
CA GLY A 193 10.53 17.91 -1.15
C GLY A 193 9.36 18.25 -0.22
N ILE A 194 9.65 18.44 1.07
CA ILE A 194 8.65 18.81 2.09
C ILE A 194 7.98 20.15 1.76
N ASN A 195 8.66 20.98 0.99
CA ASN A 195 8.16 22.23 0.47
C ASN A 195 7.12 22.12 -0.67
N GLY A 196 6.70 20.90 -1.02
CA GLY A 196 5.71 20.66 -2.05
C GLY A 196 6.28 20.52 -3.46
N ASN A 197 7.60 20.63 -3.62
CA ASN A 197 8.26 20.38 -4.88
C ASN A 197 8.66 18.90 -4.96
N ILE A 198 8.16 18.20 -5.98
CA ILE A 198 8.43 16.80 -6.25
C ILE A 198 9.24 16.72 -7.55
N TRP A 199 10.37 16.04 -7.51
CA TRP A 199 11.20 15.79 -8.68
C TRP A 199 11.05 14.35 -9.14
N ILE A 200 10.80 14.15 -10.43
CA ILE A 200 10.61 12.82 -11.04
C ILE A 200 11.67 12.68 -12.15
N ALA A 201 12.54 11.69 -12.03
CA ALA A 201 13.65 11.46 -12.94
C ALA A 201 13.77 9.97 -13.31
N PRO A 202 14.43 9.64 -14.42
CA PRO A 202 14.89 8.27 -14.67
C PRO A 202 15.81 7.81 -13.52
N THR A 203 15.87 6.50 -13.28
CA THR A 203 16.81 5.92 -12.32
C THR A 203 18.18 5.77 -12.99
N ASP A 204 19.20 6.42 -12.43
CA ASP A 204 20.58 6.28 -12.88
C ASP A 204 21.12 4.89 -12.45
N GLU A 205 21.43 4.01 -13.40
CA GLU A 205 21.99 2.68 -13.13
C GLU A 205 23.47 2.75 -12.62
N GLU A 206 24.09 3.94 -12.65
CA GLU A 206 25.51 4.20 -12.36
C GLU A 206 25.80 4.73 -10.94
N GLU A 207 24.90 4.58 -9.96
CA GLU A 207 25.12 5.08 -8.58
C GLU A 207 26.25 4.38 -7.78
N LYS A 208 27.04 3.48 -8.38
CA LYS A 208 28.12 2.76 -7.67
C LYS A 208 29.45 3.52 -7.54
N ASP A 209 29.69 4.57 -8.32
CA ASP A 209 30.95 5.33 -8.26
C ASP A 209 30.73 6.78 -7.81
N CYS A 210 30.45 6.97 -6.51
CA CYS A 210 30.46 8.30 -5.89
C CYS A 210 31.90 8.83 -5.76
N SER A 211 32.47 9.36 -6.85
CA SER A 211 33.67 10.21 -6.77
C SER A 211 33.76 11.31 -7.85
N SER A 212 32.88 11.31 -8.85
CA SER A 212 32.84 12.35 -9.90
C SER A 212 31.60 13.25 -9.78
N SER A 213 31.86 14.50 -9.36
CA SER A 213 31.03 15.71 -9.46
C SER A 213 29.54 15.57 -9.84
N GLY A 214 28.65 15.56 -8.85
CA GLY A 214 27.18 15.64 -9.00
C GLY A 214 26.63 17.00 -9.51
N PHE A 215 27.44 17.72 -10.30
CA PHE A 215 27.12 19.02 -10.90
C PHE A 215 27.26 19.02 -12.43
N MET A 216 27.70 17.91 -13.04
CA MET A 216 27.74 17.79 -14.50
C MET A 216 26.35 17.51 -15.05
N ASP A 217 26.01 18.18 -16.16
CA ASP A 217 24.77 17.93 -16.91
C ASP A 217 24.91 16.62 -17.69
N ILE A 218 24.54 15.52 -17.05
CA ILE A 218 24.50 14.20 -17.70
C ILE A 218 23.20 14.13 -18.52
N ILE A 219 23.34 14.24 -19.84
CA ILE A 219 22.22 14.10 -20.77
C ILE A 219 22.25 12.68 -21.34
N GLN A 220 21.42 11.78 -20.81
CA GLN A 220 21.23 10.44 -21.36
C GLN A 220 20.08 10.41 -22.36
N SER A 221 20.17 9.50 -23.34
CA SER A 221 19.06 9.19 -24.25
C SER A 221 18.05 8.30 -23.53
N LEU A 222 16.84 8.80 -23.32
CA LEU A 222 15.78 8.06 -22.64
C LEU A 222 14.94 7.25 -23.62
N THR A 223 14.50 6.07 -23.19
CA THR A 223 13.54 5.27 -23.96
C THR A 223 12.16 5.92 -23.94
N TYR A 224 11.34 5.63 -24.96
CA TYR A 224 9.96 6.11 -25.02
C TYR A 224 9.14 5.67 -23.79
N ASP A 225 9.37 4.44 -23.31
CA ASP A 225 8.71 3.90 -22.13
C ASP A 225 9.05 4.68 -20.85
N THR A 226 10.31 5.05 -20.66
CA THR A 226 10.74 5.89 -19.53
C THR A 226 10.06 7.27 -19.58
N HIS A 227 9.94 7.88 -20.77
CA HIS A 227 9.23 9.14 -20.94
C HIS A 227 7.73 9.03 -20.61
N ASP A 228 7.06 7.96 -21.07
CA ASP A 228 5.65 7.71 -20.75
C ASP A 228 5.45 7.54 -19.24
N ASN A 229 6.34 6.79 -18.59
CA ASN A 229 6.32 6.59 -17.15
C ASN A 229 6.51 7.90 -16.38
N ILE A 230 7.47 8.75 -16.74
CA ILE A 230 7.65 10.08 -16.10
C ILE A 230 6.37 10.93 -16.23
N ALA A 231 5.79 10.97 -17.43
CA ALA A 231 4.55 11.71 -17.68
C ALA A 231 3.37 11.17 -16.87
N ARG A 232 3.28 9.84 -16.73
CA ARG A 232 2.28 9.14 -15.92
C ARG A 232 2.41 9.46 -14.43
N PHE A 233 3.62 9.38 -13.87
CA PHE A 233 3.88 9.76 -12.48
C PHE A 233 3.52 11.23 -12.23
N ARG A 234 3.89 12.13 -13.15
CA ARG A 234 3.52 13.55 -13.07
C ARG A 234 2.00 13.73 -13.02
N ASN A 235 1.27 13.07 -13.91
CA ASN A 235 -0.20 13.17 -13.94
C ASN A 235 -0.83 12.58 -12.67
N CYS A 236 -0.29 11.47 -12.15
CA CYS A 236 -0.73 10.89 -10.86
C CYS A 236 -0.50 11.84 -9.69
N CYS A 237 0.65 12.53 -9.62
CA CYS A 237 0.92 13.55 -8.60
C CYS A 237 -0.12 14.68 -8.64
N CYS A 238 -0.39 15.22 -9.83
CA CYS A 238 -1.40 16.28 -10.00
C CYS A 238 -2.80 15.80 -9.59
N LEU A 239 -3.16 14.60 -10.00
CA LEU A 239 -4.46 13.98 -9.72
C LEU A 239 -4.69 13.77 -8.22
N LEU A 240 -3.69 13.28 -7.49
CA LEU A 240 -3.73 13.14 -6.04
C LEU A 240 -3.81 14.52 -5.34
N ALA A 241 -3.07 15.51 -5.84
CA ALA A 241 -3.05 16.84 -5.27
C ALA A 241 -4.38 17.60 -5.43
N GLU A 242 -5.03 17.45 -6.58
CA GLU A 242 -6.36 18.00 -6.84
C GLU A 242 -7.42 17.42 -5.88
N ASN A 243 -7.35 16.11 -5.63
CA ASN A 243 -8.25 15.38 -4.73
C ASN A 243 -7.90 15.50 -3.23
N LYS A 244 -6.92 16.36 -2.88
CA LYS A 244 -6.46 16.57 -1.49
C LYS A 244 -6.08 15.25 -0.80
N VAL A 245 -5.42 14.37 -1.54
CA VAL A 245 -4.84 13.13 -1.02
C VAL A 245 -3.39 13.39 -0.63
N MET A 246 -2.98 12.88 0.54
CA MET A 246 -1.59 13.00 0.96
C MET A 246 -0.66 12.23 0.01
N LEU A 247 0.44 12.87 -0.37
CA LEU A 247 1.45 12.34 -1.27
C LEU A 247 2.62 11.74 -0.47
N PHE A 248 2.91 10.47 -0.76
CA PHE A 248 4.08 9.72 -0.32
C PHE A 248 4.30 8.52 -1.25
N GLU A 249 5.42 7.81 -1.10
CA GLU A 249 5.81 6.65 -1.92
C GLU A 249 4.64 5.71 -2.27
N LYS A 250 3.99 5.10 -1.27
CA LYS A 250 2.92 4.11 -1.53
C LYS A 250 1.69 4.71 -2.19
N SER A 251 1.30 5.95 -1.84
CA SER A 251 0.12 6.58 -2.46
C SER A 251 0.36 6.86 -3.93
N LEU A 252 1.57 7.28 -4.28
CA LEU A 252 1.97 7.57 -5.64
C LEU A 252 2.12 6.28 -6.45
N TRP A 253 2.77 5.25 -5.89
CA TRP A 253 2.90 3.95 -6.54
C TRP A 253 1.55 3.31 -6.85
N LEU A 254 0.64 3.33 -5.88
CA LEU A 254 -0.67 2.74 -6.07
C LEU A 254 -1.47 3.52 -7.13
N ALA A 255 -1.41 4.85 -7.14
CA ALA A 255 -2.01 5.66 -8.20
C ALA A 255 -1.41 5.34 -9.58
N TYR A 256 -0.10 5.11 -9.66
CA TYR A 256 0.58 4.67 -10.88
C TYR A 256 0.05 3.30 -11.34
N GLU A 257 0.00 2.29 -10.47
CA GLU A 257 -0.54 0.96 -10.80
C GLU A 257 -1.98 1.03 -11.31
N TYR A 258 -2.83 1.86 -10.70
CA TYR A 258 -4.20 2.08 -11.17
C TYR A 258 -4.25 2.77 -12.53
N SER A 259 -3.35 3.71 -12.78
CA SER A 259 -3.30 4.44 -14.03
C SER A 259 -2.90 3.56 -15.22
N LEU A 260 -2.26 2.40 -15.01
CA LEU A 260 -1.83 1.49 -16.09
C LEU A 260 -2.98 0.99 -16.97
N ALA A 261 -4.21 0.98 -16.45
CA ALA A 261 -5.41 0.65 -17.23
C ALA A 261 -5.79 1.72 -18.27
N TYR A 262 -5.20 2.92 -18.19
CA TYR A 262 -5.55 4.09 -18.99
C TYR A 262 -4.34 4.66 -19.74
N LYS A 263 -4.60 5.37 -20.84
CA LYS A 263 -3.53 6.11 -21.54
C LYS A 263 -3.14 7.37 -20.76
N VAL A 264 -1.88 7.81 -20.90
CA VAL A 264 -1.34 8.93 -20.08
C VAL A 264 -2.13 10.23 -20.22
N ASN A 265 -2.65 10.52 -21.41
CA ASN A 265 -3.48 11.69 -21.69
C ASN A 265 -4.88 11.62 -21.05
N GLU A 266 -5.40 10.42 -20.80
CA GLU A 266 -6.73 10.20 -20.23
C GLU A 266 -6.76 10.30 -18.69
N ILE A 267 -5.59 10.24 -18.04
CA ILE A 267 -5.46 10.24 -16.57
C ILE A 267 -6.02 11.52 -15.91
N LEU A 268 -5.94 12.67 -16.60
CA LEU A 268 -6.42 13.95 -16.07
C LEU A 268 -7.91 14.21 -16.33
N THR A 269 -8.64 13.25 -16.91
CA THR A 269 -10.07 13.39 -17.24
C THR A 269 -10.95 13.32 -15.98
N GLU A 270 -12.07 14.02 -16.00
CA GLU A 270 -12.97 14.21 -14.85
C GLU A 270 -13.60 12.92 -14.30
N SER A 271 -13.68 11.86 -15.13
CA SER A 271 -14.14 10.52 -14.74
C SER A 271 -13.19 9.85 -13.74
N LEU A 272 -11.89 9.85 -14.02
CA LEU A 272 -10.87 9.22 -13.18
C LEU A 272 -10.66 10.00 -11.87
N LYS A 273 -10.87 11.32 -11.89
CA LYS A 273 -10.87 12.16 -10.68
C LYS A 273 -11.90 11.69 -9.66
N LYS A 274 -13.09 11.30 -10.11
CA LYS A 274 -14.17 10.79 -9.22
C LYS A 274 -13.88 9.40 -8.68
N GLU A 275 -13.30 8.51 -9.48
CA GLU A 275 -12.88 7.18 -9.02
C GLU A 275 -11.78 7.26 -7.95
N ILE A 276 -10.82 8.18 -8.10
CA ILE A 276 -9.75 8.38 -7.11
C ILE A 276 -10.23 9.18 -5.88
N ALA A 277 -11.26 10.01 -6.00
CA ALA A 277 -11.94 10.57 -4.84
C ALA A 277 -12.62 9.46 -4.00
N ASN A 278 -13.24 8.47 -4.65
CA ASN A 278 -13.76 7.26 -3.97
C ASN A 278 -12.63 6.41 -3.37
N TYR A 279 -11.44 6.41 -3.96
CA TYR A 279 -10.24 5.79 -3.38
C TYR A 279 -9.83 6.39 -2.02
N LYS A 280 -10.21 7.64 -1.70
CA LYS A 280 -10.02 8.21 -0.34
C LYS A 280 -10.81 7.45 0.72
N LYS A 281 -12.02 6.95 0.39
CA LYS A 281 -12.79 6.04 1.26
C LYS A 281 -12.13 4.66 1.34
N HIS A 282 -11.72 4.08 0.21
CA HIS A 282 -11.14 2.72 0.20
C HIS A 282 -9.74 2.61 0.81
N THR A 283 -8.93 3.67 0.78
CA THR A 283 -7.57 3.65 1.35
C THR A 283 -7.58 3.85 2.86
N GLU A 284 -8.57 4.58 3.40
CA GLU A 284 -8.83 4.62 4.84
C GLU A 284 -9.35 3.27 5.38
N GLU A 285 -9.85 2.40 4.50
CA GLU A 285 -10.34 1.06 4.83
C GLU A 285 -9.26 -0.03 4.74
N LYS A 286 -8.07 0.22 4.14
CA LYS A 286 -6.92 -0.70 4.26
C LYS A 286 -6.35 -0.65 5.68
N LYS A 287 -6.93 -1.44 6.57
CA LYS A 287 -6.45 -1.62 7.95
C LYS A 287 -5.37 -2.71 7.98
N GLU A 288 -4.13 -2.30 8.19
CA GLU A 288 -3.03 -3.20 8.56
C GLU A 288 -3.24 -3.62 10.03
N ILE A 289 -3.48 -4.91 10.31
CA ILE A 289 -3.49 -5.44 11.67
C ILE A 289 -2.07 -5.88 12.00
N GLN A 290 -1.43 -5.17 12.94
CA GLN A 290 -0.08 -5.50 13.40
C GLN A 290 -0.17 -6.61 14.47
N VAL A 291 0.21 -7.84 14.11
CA VAL A 291 0.41 -8.94 15.07
C VAL A 291 1.91 -9.12 15.26
N GLY A 292 2.52 -8.36 16.18
CA GLY A 292 3.95 -8.38 16.43
C GLY A 292 4.82 -7.78 15.30
N THR A 293 6.13 -8.04 15.33
CA THR A 293 7.18 -7.37 14.54
C THR A 293 7.19 -7.71 13.03
N ARG A 294 6.20 -8.45 12.52
CA ARG A 294 6.00 -8.73 11.09
C ARG A 294 4.52 -8.59 10.76
N VAL A 295 4.17 -7.81 9.73
CA VAL A 295 2.80 -7.73 9.21
C VAL A 295 2.45 -9.08 8.55
N MET A 296 1.70 -9.93 9.27
CA MET A 296 1.34 -11.27 8.82
C MET A 296 -0.03 -11.32 8.12
N ALA A 297 -0.93 -10.36 8.37
CA ALA A 297 -2.27 -10.32 7.81
C ALA A 297 -2.69 -8.91 7.35
N SER A 298 -3.29 -8.82 6.16
CA SER A 298 -3.90 -7.60 5.63
C SER A 298 -5.37 -7.83 5.30
N ILE A 299 -6.21 -6.80 5.40
CA ILE A 299 -7.63 -6.88 5.01
C ILE A 299 -7.92 -5.88 3.89
N LEU A 300 -8.60 -6.37 2.87
CA LEU A 300 -9.13 -5.60 1.75
C LEU A 300 -10.66 -5.67 1.79
N PHE A 301 -11.30 -4.52 1.58
CA PHE A 301 -12.77 -4.38 1.57
C PHE A 301 -13.29 -3.97 0.19
N PRO A 302 -13.48 -4.90 -0.76
CA PRO A 302 -14.20 -4.58 -1.99
C PRO A 302 -15.65 -4.18 -1.71
N GLU A 303 -16.22 -3.29 -2.53
CA GLU A 303 -17.62 -2.87 -2.34
C GLU A 303 -18.61 -4.02 -2.52
N ASP A 304 -18.39 -4.83 -3.55
CA ASP A 304 -19.27 -5.90 -3.97
C ASP A 304 -18.48 -7.07 -4.56
N ARG A 305 -19.20 -8.08 -5.06
CA ARG A 305 -18.64 -9.26 -5.71
C ARG A 305 -17.80 -8.92 -6.95
N LYS A 306 -18.17 -7.90 -7.73
CA LYS A 306 -17.39 -7.48 -8.90
C LYS A 306 -16.06 -6.85 -8.49
N GLY A 307 -16.09 -5.97 -7.48
CA GLY A 307 -14.88 -5.42 -6.87
C GLY A 307 -13.97 -6.53 -6.33
N MET A 308 -14.55 -7.57 -5.72
CA MET A 308 -13.81 -8.73 -5.24
C MET A 308 -13.13 -9.49 -6.39
N ALA A 309 -13.86 -9.75 -7.47
CA ALA A 309 -13.31 -10.39 -8.66
C ALA A 309 -12.15 -9.58 -9.28
N ILE A 310 -12.29 -8.25 -9.38
CA ILE A 310 -11.22 -7.37 -9.88
C ILE A 310 -9.96 -7.44 -9.01
N GLN A 311 -10.12 -7.34 -7.69
CA GLN A 311 -8.98 -7.42 -6.76
C GLN A 311 -8.32 -8.80 -6.78
N LEU A 312 -9.12 -9.86 -6.87
CA LEU A 312 -8.62 -11.22 -6.99
C LEU A 312 -7.87 -11.44 -8.30
N GLY A 313 -8.40 -10.93 -9.42
CA GLY A 313 -7.75 -10.99 -10.73
C GLY A 313 -6.40 -10.28 -10.74
N LYS A 314 -6.32 -9.07 -10.16
CA LYS A 314 -5.06 -8.33 -9.98
C LYS A 314 -4.05 -9.13 -9.17
N LEU A 315 -4.49 -9.73 -8.07
CA LEU A 315 -3.62 -10.53 -7.21
C LEU A 315 -3.07 -11.76 -7.96
N ILE A 316 -3.93 -12.48 -8.69
CA ILE A 316 -3.53 -13.63 -9.49
C ILE A 316 -2.51 -13.21 -10.56
N HIS A 317 -2.78 -12.13 -11.29
CA HIS A 317 -1.85 -11.63 -12.31
C HIS A 317 -0.48 -11.28 -11.72
N GLN A 318 -0.44 -10.52 -10.63
CA GLN A 318 0.81 -10.18 -9.94
C GLN A 318 1.57 -11.43 -9.48
N LEU A 319 0.85 -12.41 -8.91
CA LEU A 319 1.45 -13.65 -8.45
C LEU A 319 2.03 -14.47 -9.60
N VAL A 320 1.27 -14.63 -10.70
CA VAL A 320 1.71 -15.40 -11.86
C VAL A 320 2.93 -14.76 -12.51
N GLU A 321 2.92 -13.45 -12.73
CA GLU A 321 4.08 -12.74 -13.32
C GLU A 321 5.31 -12.81 -12.41
N GLN A 322 5.13 -12.65 -11.10
CA GLN A 322 6.23 -12.81 -10.14
C GLN A 322 6.82 -14.23 -10.18
N LYS A 323 5.97 -15.27 -10.14
CA LYS A 323 6.41 -16.67 -10.10
C LYS A 323 6.96 -17.17 -11.42
N ARG A 324 6.50 -16.61 -12.54
CA ARG A 324 7.09 -16.81 -13.86
C ARG A 324 8.57 -16.40 -13.85
N LEU A 325 8.91 -15.24 -13.29
CA LEU A 325 10.29 -14.76 -13.20
C LEU A 325 11.15 -15.58 -12.24
N GLU A 326 10.59 -16.05 -11.12
CA GLU A 326 11.34 -16.76 -10.08
C GLU A 326 11.62 -18.24 -10.40
N LYS A 327 10.61 -18.98 -10.88
CA LYS A 327 10.68 -20.45 -10.98
C LYS A 327 9.97 -21.05 -12.21
N ASN A 328 9.55 -20.22 -13.17
CA ASN A 328 8.87 -20.60 -14.41
C ASN A 328 7.52 -21.34 -14.26
N TYR A 329 6.96 -21.47 -13.06
CA TYR A 329 5.60 -21.97 -12.84
C TYR A 329 4.97 -21.39 -11.57
N CYS A 330 3.65 -21.41 -11.49
CA CYS A 330 2.88 -20.93 -10.32
C CYS A 330 1.84 -21.97 -9.91
N VAL A 331 1.70 -22.26 -8.61
CA VAL A 331 0.68 -23.18 -8.09
C VAL A 331 -0.33 -22.43 -7.23
N ILE A 332 -1.60 -22.46 -7.64
CA ILE A 332 -2.73 -21.79 -6.97
C ILE A 332 -3.73 -22.86 -6.49
N GLY A 333 -3.96 -22.91 -5.19
CA GLY A 333 -5.00 -23.74 -4.58
C GLY A 333 -6.36 -23.07 -4.59
N LEU A 334 -7.39 -23.84 -4.95
CA LEU A 334 -8.76 -23.38 -5.15
C LEU A 334 -9.72 -24.07 -4.17
N SER A 335 -10.67 -23.31 -3.64
CA SER A 335 -11.78 -23.84 -2.84
C SER A 335 -13.06 -23.92 -3.68
N GLY A 336 -14.05 -24.64 -3.16
CA GLY A 336 -15.40 -24.69 -3.73
C GLY A 336 -16.32 -23.52 -3.36
N GLY A 337 -17.63 -23.77 -3.41
CA GLY A 337 -18.67 -22.83 -2.99
C GLY A 337 -18.87 -21.70 -3.99
N SER A 338 -18.78 -20.44 -3.52
CA SER A 338 -18.90 -19.26 -4.39
C SER A 338 -17.60 -18.89 -5.12
N MET A 339 -16.49 -19.56 -4.82
CA MET A 339 -15.18 -19.26 -5.43
C MET A 339 -15.14 -19.47 -6.95
N PRO A 340 -15.71 -20.55 -7.54
CA PRO A 340 -15.70 -20.73 -9.00
C PRO A 340 -16.33 -19.56 -9.75
N ASP A 341 -17.39 -18.98 -9.19
CA ASP A 341 -18.09 -17.84 -9.76
C ASP A 341 -17.25 -16.55 -9.71
N ILE A 342 -16.60 -16.28 -8.57
CA ILE A 342 -15.70 -15.12 -8.41
C ILE A 342 -14.47 -15.29 -9.31
N MET A 343 -13.93 -16.50 -9.42
CA MET A 343 -12.79 -16.82 -10.27
C MET A 343 -13.11 -16.64 -11.75
N ALA A 344 -14.31 -17.03 -12.20
CA ALA A 344 -14.74 -16.82 -13.59
C ALA A 344 -14.70 -15.34 -13.95
N GLU A 345 -15.28 -14.48 -13.11
CA GLU A 345 -15.25 -13.02 -13.30
C GLU A 345 -13.82 -12.46 -13.21
N ALA A 346 -13.04 -12.92 -12.22
CA ALA A 346 -11.68 -12.45 -11.99
C ALA A 346 -10.79 -12.75 -13.19
N LEU A 347 -10.79 -14.00 -13.68
CA LEU A 347 -9.92 -14.46 -14.76
C LEU A 347 -10.31 -13.89 -16.12
N GLN A 348 -11.59 -13.60 -16.36
CA GLN A 348 -12.02 -12.88 -17.57
C GLN A 348 -11.51 -11.43 -17.62
N ALA A 349 -11.29 -10.81 -16.45
CA ALA A 349 -10.86 -9.42 -16.35
C ALA A 349 -9.33 -9.24 -16.44
N VAL A 350 -8.53 -10.31 -16.47
CA VAL A 350 -7.06 -10.24 -16.51
C VAL A 350 -6.48 -10.89 -17.76
N ASN A 351 -5.56 -10.18 -18.38
CA ASN A 351 -4.75 -10.72 -19.47
C ASN A 351 -3.47 -11.33 -18.88
N CYS A 352 -3.44 -12.66 -18.73
CA CYS A 352 -2.32 -13.39 -18.13
C CYS A 352 -2.05 -14.68 -18.92
N ASP A 353 -0.77 -15.07 -19.01
CA ASP A 353 -0.36 -16.32 -19.65
C ASP A 353 -0.42 -17.48 -18.63
N PHE A 354 -1.48 -18.30 -18.73
CA PHE A 354 -1.70 -19.42 -17.82
C PHE A 354 -0.92 -20.70 -18.20
N LYS A 355 -0.07 -20.70 -19.24
CA LYS A 355 0.64 -21.91 -19.69
C LYS A 355 1.42 -22.65 -18.61
N HIS A 356 1.97 -21.94 -17.63
CA HIS A 356 2.74 -22.52 -16.53
C HIS A 356 2.05 -22.34 -15.16
N VAL A 357 0.73 -22.25 -15.16
CA VAL A 357 -0.06 -22.16 -13.93
C VAL A 357 -0.74 -23.50 -13.66
N TRP A 358 -0.53 -24.01 -12.45
CA TRP A 358 -1.21 -25.18 -11.91
C TRP A 358 -2.29 -24.74 -10.92
N PHE A 359 -3.53 -25.11 -11.20
CA PHE A 359 -4.66 -25.00 -10.31
C PHE A 359 -4.89 -26.32 -9.60
N ILE A 360 -4.73 -26.34 -8.28
CA ILE A 360 -5.00 -27.50 -7.44
C ILE A 360 -6.22 -27.23 -6.56
N PHE A 361 -6.85 -28.26 -6.02
CA PHE A 361 -8.02 -28.14 -5.15
C PHE A 361 -7.61 -28.28 -3.69
N CYS A 362 -7.99 -27.29 -2.88
CA CYS A 362 -7.77 -27.31 -1.44
C CYS A 362 -8.66 -28.37 -0.76
N ASP A 363 -9.83 -28.60 -1.35
CA ASP A 363 -10.72 -29.71 -1.06
C ASP A 363 -11.59 -30.05 -2.28
N GLU A 364 -12.11 -31.27 -2.30
CA GLU A 364 -13.03 -31.74 -3.32
C GLU A 364 -14.05 -32.72 -2.71
N ARG A 365 -15.26 -32.71 -3.24
CA ARG A 365 -16.35 -33.60 -2.86
C ARG A 365 -16.17 -34.86 -3.70
N HIS A 366 -16.15 -36.01 -3.04
CA HIS A 366 -15.90 -37.29 -3.69
C HIS A 366 -17.17 -37.79 -4.41
N VAL A 367 -17.49 -37.13 -5.52
CA VAL A 367 -18.65 -37.35 -6.37
C VAL A 367 -18.22 -37.23 -7.84
N PRO A 368 -18.99 -37.78 -8.80
CA PRO A 368 -18.69 -37.60 -10.23
C PRO A 368 -18.62 -36.12 -10.62
N PHE A 369 -17.76 -35.76 -11.57
CA PHE A 369 -17.59 -34.36 -12.03
C PHE A 369 -18.82 -33.78 -12.74
N SER A 370 -19.73 -34.65 -13.21
CA SER A 370 -21.04 -34.25 -13.72
C SER A 370 -21.98 -33.74 -12.62
N SER A 371 -21.71 -34.06 -11.35
CA SER A 371 -22.47 -33.56 -10.20
C SER A 371 -22.27 -32.05 -10.03
N ASP A 372 -23.32 -31.37 -9.58
CA ASP A 372 -23.25 -29.96 -9.20
C ASP A 372 -22.49 -29.72 -7.89
N GLU A 373 -22.28 -30.77 -7.10
CA GLU A 373 -21.54 -30.72 -5.84
C GLU A 373 -20.01 -30.80 -6.02
N SER A 374 -19.53 -31.19 -7.21
CA SER A 374 -18.09 -31.25 -7.52
C SER A 374 -17.53 -29.86 -7.72
N ASN A 375 -16.48 -29.51 -6.97
CA ASN A 375 -15.75 -28.26 -7.13
C ASN A 375 -15.13 -28.19 -8.54
N TYR A 376 -14.39 -29.21 -8.96
CA TYR A 376 -13.80 -29.30 -10.29
C TYR A 376 -14.86 -29.24 -11.40
N GLY A 377 -15.99 -29.94 -11.23
CA GLY A 377 -17.12 -29.84 -12.16
C GLY A 377 -17.62 -28.40 -12.33
N GLN A 378 -17.72 -27.63 -11.24
CA GLN A 378 -18.07 -26.21 -11.30
C GLN A 378 -17.00 -25.37 -12.02
N TYR A 379 -15.71 -25.60 -11.77
CA TYR A 379 -14.62 -24.92 -12.48
C TYR A 379 -14.57 -25.28 -13.97
N GLN A 380 -14.83 -26.53 -14.34
CA GLN A 380 -14.97 -26.94 -15.75
C GLN A 380 -16.04 -26.13 -16.47
N ARG A 381 -17.23 -26.01 -15.86
CA ARG A 381 -18.38 -25.32 -16.46
C ARG A 381 -18.22 -23.79 -16.48
N LYS A 382 -17.68 -23.21 -15.40
CA LYS A 382 -17.68 -21.75 -15.18
C LYS A 382 -16.37 -21.05 -15.55
N VAL A 383 -15.26 -21.77 -15.59
CA VAL A 383 -13.92 -21.18 -15.83
C VAL A 383 -13.28 -21.78 -17.08
N ILE A 384 -13.12 -23.10 -17.15
CA ILE A 384 -12.37 -23.75 -18.23
C ILE A 384 -13.12 -23.63 -19.56
N ALA A 385 -14.42 -23.94 -19.60
CA ALA A 385 -15.21 -23.85 -20.82
C ALA A 385 -15.33 -22.42 -21.41
N PRO A 386 -15.59 -21.36 -20.60
CA PRO A 386 -15.77 -20.01 -21.15
C PRO A 386 -14.48 -19.18 -21.35
N ILE A 387 -13.32 -19.60 -20.83
CA ILE A 387 -12.08 -18.79 -20.88
C ILE A 387 -11.01 -19.50 -21.73
N PRO A 388 -10.80 -19.11 -23.00
CA PRO A 388 -9.92 -19.82 -23.94
C PRO A 388 -8.45 -19.91 -23.51
N ALA A 389 -7.98 -18.96 -22.71
CA ALA A 389 -6.60 -18.94 -22.20
C ALA A 389 -6.33 -20.03 -21.14
N ILE A 390 -7.39 -20.68 -20.63
CA ILE A 390 -7.31 -21.67 -19.56
C ILE A 390 -7.69 -23.04 -20.13
N GLN A 391 -6.85 -24.02 -19.86
CA GLN A 391 -7.01 -25.38 -20.37
C GLN A 391 -7.24 -26.36 -19.23
N THR A 392 -7.86 -27.50 -19.54
CA THR A 392 -8.04 -28.60 -18.59
C THR A 392 -6.72 -29.07 -17.98
N ALA A 393 -5.63 -29.02 -18.77
CA ALA A 393 -4.28 -29.37 -18.34
C ALA A 393 -3.71 -28.45 -17.24
N ASN A 394 -4.28 -27.25 -17.04
CA ASN A 394 -3.89 -26.38 -15.94
C ASN A 394 -4.41 -26.88 -14.59
N PHE A 395 -5.39 -27.79 -14.56
CA PHE A 395 -6.05 -28.22 -13.33
C PHE A 395 -5.61 -29.62 -12.94
N LEU A 396 -5.35 -29.82 -11.64
CA LEU A 396 -5.15 -31.12 -11.04
C LEU A 396 -6.39 -31.49 -10.19
N PRO A 397 -7.39 -32.20 -10.76
CA PRO A 397 -8.52 -32.70 -10.00
C PRO A 397 -8.18 -34.01 -9.27
N ILE A 398 -9.01 -34.45 -8.33
CA ILE A 398 -8.96 -35.82 -7.79
C ILE A 398 -9.34 -36.86 -8.86
N ASP A 399 -9.23 -38.15 -8.57
CA ASP A 399 -9.90 -39.19 -9.38
C ASP A 399 -11.16 -39.68 -8.63
N PRO A 400 -12.38 -39.34 -9.08
CA PRO A 400 -13.61 -39.69 -8.39
C PRO A 400 -14.02 -41.16 -8.55
N ASP A 401 -13.38 -41.91 -9.46
CA ASP A 401 -13.67 -43.32 -9.70
C ASP A 401 -12.93 -44.24 -8.72
N LEU A 402 -11.88 -43.74 -8.06
CA LEU A 402 -11.22 -44.43 -6.95
C LEU A 402 -12.12 -44.45 -5.71
N ASN A 403 -11.85 -45.36 -4.78
CA ASN A 403 -12.46 -45.24 -3.45
C ASN A 403 -11.82 -44.07 -2.69
N LEU A 404 -12.49 -43.58 -1.65
CA LEU A 404 -12.11 -42.33 -0.98
C LEU A 404 -10.67 -42.30 -0.43
N ASP A 405 -10.19 -43.38 0.18
CA ASP A 405 -8.84 -43.46 0.74
C ASP A 405 -7.77 -43.50 -0.35
N ASP A 406 -8.01 -44.30 -1.39
CA ASP A 406 -7.13 -44.38 -2.56
C ASP A 406 -7.13 -43.06 -3.35
N CYS A 407 -8.28 -42.39 -3.45
CA CYS A 407 -8.44 -41.08 -4.06
C CYS A 407 -7.59 -40.01 -3.36
N ALA A 408 -7.63 -39.96 -2.02
CA ALA A 408 -6.80 -39.04 -1.25
C ALA A 408 -5.29 -39.34 -1.41
N THR A 409 -4.94 -40.62 -1.48
CA THR A 409 -3.55 -41.08 -1.65
C THR A 409 -3.02 -40.78 -3.05
N ASP A 410 -3.80 -41.05 -4.09
CA ASP A 410 -3.51 -40.68 -5.47
C ASP A 410 -3.31 -39.17 -5.61
N TYR A 411 -4.23 -38.38 -5.03
CA TYR A 411 -4.14 -36.93 -5.09
C TYR A 411 -2.87 -36.39 -4.42
N GLU A 412 -2.51 -36.94 -3.26
CA GLU A 412 -1.25 -36.62 -2.58
C GLU A 412 -0.03 -36.95 -3.44
N ASN A 413 0.00 -38.12 -4.09
CA ASN A 413 1.11 -38.54 -4.94
C ASN A 413 1.28 -37.61 -6.14
N ARG A 414 0.19 -37.25 -6.83
CA ARG A 414 0.26 -36.31 -7.96
C ARG A 414 0.66 -34.89 -7.54
N LEU A 415 0.29 -34.45 -6.34
CA LEU A 415 0.83 -33.20 -5.78
C LEU A 415 2.34 -33.31 -5.52
N ARG A 416 2.83 -34.44 -5.01
CA ARG A 416 4.28 -34.66 -4.78
C ARG A 416 5.07 -34.59 -6.07
N GLU A 417 4.52 -35.07 -7.20
CA GLU A 417 5.15 -34.94 -8.52
C GLU A 417 5.32 -33.47 -8.94
N ILE A 418 4.28 -32.64 -8.77
CA ILE A 418 4.36 -31.19 -9.07
C ILE A 418 5.44 -30.50 -8.23
N PHE A 419 5.55 -30.87 -6.94
CA PHE A 419 6.46 -30.24 -5.99
C PHE A 419 7.81 -30.96 -5.85
N GLN A 420 8.09 -32.02 -6.63
CA GLN A 420 9.28 -32.87 -6.46
C GLN A 420 10.57 -32.04 -6.43
N ASN A 421 10.78 -31.20 -7.45
CA ASN A 421 11.96 -30.33 -7.53
C ASN A 421 12.08 -29.34 -6.36
N GLN A 422 10.95 -28.88 -5.80
CA GLN A 422 10.94 -27.97 -4.65
C GLN A 422 11.34 -28.73 -3.37
N LEU A 423 10.80 -29.92 -3.17
CA LEU A 423 11.09 -30.75 -2.00
C LEU A 423 12.54 -31.22 -1.98
N GLU A 424 13.05 -31.73 -3.11
CA GLU A 424 14.43 -32.21 -3.22
C GLU A 424 15.45 -31.10 -2.91
N LYS A 425 15.19 -29.87 -3.37
CA LYS A 425 16.08 -28.72 -3.13
C LYS A 425 16.03 -28.20 -1.70
N SER A 426 14.87 -28.25 -1.04
CA SER A 426 14.66 -27.64 0.27
C SER A 426 14.81 -28.62 1.44
N GLY A 427 14.67 -29.93 1.19
CA GLY A 427 14.55 -30.94 2.24
C GLY A 427 13.29 -30.79 3.10
N ALA A 428 12.31 -30.00 2.65
CA ALA A 428 11.10 -29.71 3.42
C ALA A 428 10.14 -30.91 3.45
N GLN A 429 9.41 -31.06 4.55
CA GLN A 429 8.39 -32.11 4.71
C GLN A 429 7.08 -31.81 3.93
N PHE A 430 6.73 -30.54 3.80
CA PHE A 430 5.47 -30.07 3.21
C PHE A 430 5.74 -29.21 1.97
N PRO A 431 4.82 -29.19 0.98
CA PRO A 431 4.98 -28.35 -0.19
C PRO A 431 4.74 -26.90 0.20
N GLN A 432 5.46 -25.99 -0.42
CA GLN A 432 5.17 -24.57 -0.30
C GLN A 432 4.39 -24.15 -1.55
N ILE A 433 3.07 -24.15 -1.43
CA ILE A 433 2.12 -23.71 -2.46
C ILE A 433 2.19 -22.17 -2.57
N ASP A 434 2.20 -21.62 -3.79
CA ASP A 434 2.41 -20.18 -3.97
C ASP A 434 1.25 -19.34 -3.43
N CYS A 435 0.02 -19.77 -3.69
CA CYS A 435 -1.17 -19.13 -3.15
C CYS A 435 -2.31 -20.11 -2.90
N LEU A 436 -2.98 -20.00 -1.75
CA LEU A 436 -4.22 -20.70 -1.46
C LEU A 436 -5.38 -19.71 -1.40
N LEU A 437 -6.40 -19.92 -2.22
CA LEU A 437 -7.65 -19.16 -2.22
C LEU A 437 -8.70 -19.94 -1.40
N LEU A 438 -8.93 -19.48 -0.17
CA LEU A 438 -9.76 -20.16 0.81
C LEU A 438 -11.10 -19.48 1.00
N GLY A 439 -12.18 -20.26 0.93
CA GLY A 439 -13.51 -19.83 1.38
C GLY A 439 -13.67 -20.03 2.90
N ILE A 440 -14.62 -19.31 3.49
CA ILE A 440 -14.99 -19.47 4.91
C ILE A 440 -16.43 -19.99 5.01
N GLY A 441 -16.59 -21.13 5.66
CA GLY A 441 -17.90 -21.69 6.02
C GLY A 441 -18.63 -20.87 7.08
N PRO A 442 -19.97 -20.93 7.17
CA PRO A 442 -20.74 -20.21 8.22
C PRO A 442 -20.36 -20.64 9.66
N ASP A 443 -19.80 -21.84 9.80
CA ASP A 443 -19.26 -22.50 10.99
C ASP A 443 -17.74 -22.31 11.14
N GLY A 444 -17.11 -21.47 10.31
CA GLY A 444 -15.68 -21.17 10.36
C GLY A 444 -14.79 -22.28 9.79
N HIS A 445 -15.38 -23.32 9.18
CA HIS A 445 -14.64 -24.33 8.44
C HIS A 445 -13.93 -23.71 7.23
N ILE A 446 -12.81 -24.32 6.86
CA ILE A 446 -12.05 -24.02 5.65
C ILE A 446 -11.79 -25.33 4.93
N CYS A 447 -11.68 -25.30 3.59
CA CYS A 447 -11.58 -26.53 2.81
C CYS A 447 -12.70 -27.51 3.24
N SER A 448 -12.36 -28.76 3.55
CA SER A 448 -13.24 -29.69 4.27
C SER A 448 -12.74 -30.03 5.68
N LEU A 449 -12.16 -29.04 6.36
CA LEU A 449 -11.73 -29.10 7.76
C LEU A 449 -12.76 -28.39 8.65
N PHE A 450 -13.56 -29.18 9.37
CA PHE A 450 -14.68 -28.71 10.19
C PHE A 450 -14.31 -28.60 11.68
N PRO A 451 -14.97 -27.72 12.45
CA PRO A 451 -14.82 -27.69 13.90
C PRO A 451 -14.99 -29.09 14.53
N ASP A 452 -14.15 -29.41 15.51
CA ASP A 452 -14.13 -30.67 16.27
C ASP A 452 -13.93 -31.97 15.45
N HIS A 453 -13.63 -31.86 14.15
CA HIS A 453 -13.43 -33.02 13.28
C HIS A 453 -12.01 -33.60 13.41
N ALA A 454 -11.87 -34.92 13.30
CA ALA A 454 -10.59 -35.63 13.45
C ALA A 454 -9.52 -35.15 12.45
N ALA A 455 -9.93 -34.76 11.24
CA ALA A 455 -9.04 -34.22 10.20
C ALA A 455 -8.23 -32.98 10.63
N LEU A 456 -8.69 -32.20 11.61
CA LEU A 456 -7.93 -31.07 12.17
C LEU A 456 -6.68 -31.51 12.96
N LYS A 457 -6.64 -32.76 13.40
CA LYS A 457 -5.54 -33.32 14.21
C LYS A 457 -4.43 -33.93 13.36
N GLU A 458 -4.59 -33.99 12.03
CA GLU A 458 -3.57 -34.53 11.14
C GLU A 458 -2.36 -33.58 11.06
N THR A 459 -1.17 -34.13 11.30
CA THR A 459 0.09 -33.36 11.35
C THR A 459 1.13 -33.81 10.33
N ASN A 460 0.92 -34.92 9.62
CA ASN A 460 1.93 -35.58 8.79
C ASN A 460 1.55 -35.68 7.32
N ARG A 461 0.31 -36.10 7.02
CA ARG A 461 -0.17 -36.26 5.64
C ARG A 461 -0.41 -34.91 4.97
N TRP A 462 -0.28 -34.87 3.65
CA TRP A 462 -0.61 -33.66 2.89
C TRP A 462 -2.10 -33.56 2.60
N VAL A 463 -2.68 -34.72 2.28
CA VAL A 463 -4.09 -34.88 1.91
C VAL A 463 -4.70 -35.97 2.77
N VAL A 464 -5.94 -35.75 3.22
CA VAL A 464 -6.71 -36.77 3.94
C VAL A 464 -8.10 -36.97 3.36
N PRO A 465 -8.62 -38.21 3.42
CA PRO A 465 -10.02 -38.49 3.20
C PRO A 465 -10.85 -38.03 4.42
N VAL A 466 -12.05 -37.52 4.15
CA VAL A 466 -13.07 -37.16 5.13
C VAL A 466 -14.32 -37.93 4.75
N GLY A 467 -14.63 -39.01 5.46
CA GLY A 467 -15.76 -39.91 5.14
C GLY A 467 -17.09 -39.48 5.77
N ASP A 468 -17.01 -38.65 6.79
CA ASP A 468 -18.06 -38.31 7.75
C ASP A 468 -18.24 -36.79 7.90
N SER A 469 -18.08 -36.06 6.78
CA SER A 469 -18.28 -34.61 6.81
C SER A 469 -19.65 -34.26 7.39
N PRO A 470 -19.73 -33.29 8.33
CA PRO A 470 -20.99 -32.86 8.93
C PRO A 470 -21.90 -32.12 7.93
N LYS A 471 -21.45 -31.92 6.68
CA LYS A 471 -22.22 -31.30 5.61
C LYS A 471 -22.25 -32.21 4.38
N PRO A 472 -23.40 -32.34 3.70
CA PRO A 472 -23.47 -33.12 2.47
C PRO A 472 -22.63 -32.47 1.35
N PRO A 473 -22.09 -33.26 0.41
CA PRO A 473 -21.89 -34.72 0.49
C PRO A 473 -20.86 -35.10 1.60
N PRO A 474 -21.05 -36.25 2.28
CA PRO A 474 -20.25 -36.61 3.45
C PRO A 474 -18.80 -37.01 3.10
N ARG A 475 -18.58 -37.55 1.90
CA ARG A 475 -17.27 -38.04 1.43
C ARG A 475 -16.51 -36.94 0.69
N ARG A 476 -15.33 -36.57 1.18
CA ARG A 476 -14.52 -35.47 0.66
C ARG A 476 -13.03 -35.77 0.78
N VAL A 477 -12.23 -35.12 -0.03
CA VAL A 477 -10.76 -35.13 0.03
C VAL A 477 -10.29 -33.71 0.34
N THR A 478 -9.35 -33.51 1.26
CA THR A 478 -8.93 -32.17 1.69
C THR A 478 -7.44 -32.08 1.98
N LEU A 479 -6.86 -30.92 1.74
CA LEU A 479 -5.55 -30.54 2.27
C LEU A 479 -5.63 -30.42 3.80
N THR A 480 -4.51 -30.74 4.46
CA THR A 480 -4.36 -30.68 5.92
C THR A 480 -3.84 -29.31 6.38
N LEU A 481 -4.03 -28.99 7.67
CA LEU A 481 -3.54 -27.72 8.25
C LEU A 481 -2.03 -27.50 8.08
N PRO A 482 -1.14 -28.51 8.22
CA PRO A 482 0.29 -28.33 7.96
C PRO A 482 0.60 -27.85 6.55
N VAL A 483 -0.07 -28.41 5.52
CA VAL A 483 0.11 -27.96 4.12
C VAL A 483 -0.41 -26.55 3.94
N ILE A 484 -1.60 -26.26 4.47
CA ILE A 484 -2.22 -24.94 4.36
C ILE A 484 -1.31 -23.88 4.99
N ASN A 485 -0.82 -24.12 6.20
CA ASN A 485 0.05 -23.19 6.93
C ASN A 485 1.46 -23.03 6.33
N ASN A 486 1.87 -23.94 5.44
CA ASN A 486 3.16 -23.85 4.75
C ASN A 486 3.11 -23.08 3.42
N ALA A 487 1.92 -22.67 2.96
CA ALA A 487 1.78 -21.88 1.74
C ALA A 487 2.46 -20.50 1.84
N SER A 488 3.02 -20.01 0.73
CA SER A 488 3.65 -18.68 0.66
C SER A 488 2.63 -17.56 0.85
N GLN A 489 1.40 -17.75 0.36
CA GLN A 489 0.33 -16.79 0.52
C GLN A 489 -1.02 -17.51 0.74
N ILE A 490 -1.79 -17.07 1.72
CA ILE A 490 -3.15 -17.55 1.97
C ILE A 490 -4.10 -16.37 1.85
N VAL A 491 -5.13 -16.51 1.02
CA VAL A 491 -6.12 -15.48 0.75
C VAL A 491 -7.49 -16.02 1.12
N PHE A 492 -8.08 -15.45 2.15
CA PHE A 492 -9.48 -15.71 2.48
C PHE A 492 -10.38 -14.85 1.61
N VAL A 493 -11.23 -15.46 0.80
CA VAL A 493 -12.19 -14.76 -0.07
C VAL A 493 -13.59 -15.06 0.45
N THR A 494 -14.32 -14.04 0.89
CA THR A 494 -15.65 -14.23 1.50
C THR A 494 -16.57 -13.05 1.18
N CYS A 495 -17.76 -13.35 0.68
CA CYS A 495 -18.73 -12.37 0.16
C CYS A 495 -20.12 -12.61 0.78
N GLY A 496 -20.86 -11.54 1.01
CA GLY A 496 -22.28 -11.53 1.37
C GLY A 496 -22.58 -11.48 2.87
N ALA A 497 -23.71 -10.85 3.22
CA ALA A 497 -24.12 -10.56 4.60
C ALA A 497 -24.20 -11.80 5.52
N SER A 498 -24.53 -12.97 4.97
CA SER A 498 -24.58 -14.25 5.72
C SER A 498 -23.27 -14.64 6.40
N LYS A 499 -22.15 -14.02 6.00
CA LYS A 499 -20.80 -14.30 6.50
C LYS A 499 -20.34 -13.31 7.58
N ALA A 500 -21.09 -12.24 7.82
CA ALA A 500 -20.69 -11.16 8.71
C ALA A 500 -20.36 -11.64 10.13
N ASP A 501 -21.21 -12.50 10.71
CA ASP A 501 -21.02 -13.03 12.07
C ASP A 501 -19.74 -13.88 12.19
N ILE A 502 -19.51 -14.76 11.22
CA ILE A 502 -18.35 -15.66 11.28
C ILE A 502 -17.05 -14.91 11.01
N VAL A 503 -17.07 -13.93 10.08
CA VAL A 503 -15.94 -13.05 9.81
C VAL A 503 -15.56 -12.25 11.06
N GLU A 504 -16.54 -11.69 11.78
CA GLU A 504 -16.28 -10.98 13.03
C GLU A 504 -15.65 -11.88 14.08
N ARG A 505 -16.17 -13.10 14.26
CA ARG A 505 -15.63 -14.09 15.20
C ARG A 505 -14.18 -14.47 14.88
N ILE A 506 -13.87 -14.66 13.59
CA ILE A 506 -12.53 -15.04 13.12
C ILE A 506 -11.53 -13.90 13.32
N ILE A 507 -11.87 -12.67 12.88
CA ILE A 507 -10.95 -11.52 12.95
C ILE A 507 -10.67 -11.13 14.40
N ASN A 508 -11.69 -11.12 15.25
CA ASN A 508 -11.52 -10.81 16.68
C ASN A 508 -10.97 -12.01 17.48
N ARG A 509 -10.71 -13.16 16.83
CA ARG A 509 -10.26 -14.41 17.46
C ARG A 509 -11.09 -14.79 18.69
N LYS A 510 -12.40 -14.51 18.66
CA LYS A 510 -13.34 -14.80 19.75
C LYS A 510 -13.43 -16.30 20.04
N ASP A 511 -13.10 -17.12 19.04
CA ASP A 511 -13.18 -18.57 19.11
C ASP A 511 -11.92 -19.21 18.48
N PRO A 512 -10.96 -19.69 19.30
CA PRO A 512 -9.71 -20.27 18.82
C PRO A 512 -9.91 -21.66 18.21
N PHE A 513 -11.07 -22.29 18.36
CA PHE A 513 -11.36 -23.63 17.87
C PHE A 513 -11.86 -23.64 16.42
N LEU A 514 -12.12 -22.47 15.83
CA LEU A 514 -12.52 -22.38 14.44
C LEU A 514 -11.35 -22.74 13.50
N PRO A 515 -11.56 -23.62 12.51
CA PRO A 515 -10.53 -23.99 11.53
C PRO A 515 -9.87 -22.78 10.84
N ALA A 516 -10.65 -21.76 10.48
CA ALA A 516 -10.11 -20.53 9.90
C ALA A 516 -9.15 -19.77 10.84
N VAL A 517 -9.35 -19.83 12.15
CA VAL A 517 -8.45 -19.21 13.16
C VAL A 517 -7.20 -20.07 13.41
N MET A 518 -7.29 -21.38 13.14
CA MET A 518 -6.15 -22.30 13.20
C MET A 518 -5.16 -22.10 12.04
N VAL A 519 -5.55 -21.38 10.99
CA VAL A 519 -4.62 -20.99 9.93
C VAL A 519 -3.65 -19.95 10.47
N LYS A 520 -2.39 -20.35 10.59
CA LYS A 520 -1.26 -19.58 11.11
C LYS A 520 -0.07 -19.84 10.20
N PRO A 521 0.08 -19.06 9.10
CA PRO A 521 1.17 -19.24 8.15
C PRO A 521 2.52 -19.18 8.89
N THR A 522 3.39 -20.16 8.63
CA THR A 522 4.69 -20.27 9.33
C THR A 522 5.70 -19.26 8.79
N ALA A 523 5.79 -19.13 7.47
CA ALA A 523 6.65 -18.18 6.77
C ALA A 523 5.91 -17.35 5.69
N GLY A 524 4.65 -17.69 5.41
CA GLY A 524 3.81 -17.06 4.40
C GLY A 524 3.09 -15.80 4.87
N ARG A 525 2.39 -15.16 3.93
CA ARG A 525 1.52 -14.00 4.21
C ARG A 525 0.05 -14.42 4.19
N MET A 526 -0.76 -13.73 4.98
CA MET A 526 -2.20 -13.87 4.98
C MET A 526 -2.87 -12.60 4.44
N LEU A 527 -3.91 -12.77 3.64
CA LEU A 527 -4.76 -11.70 3.14
C LEU A 527 -6.23 -12.09 3.35
N PHE A 528 -7.02 -11.16 3.84
CA PHE A 528 -8.47 -11.29 3.90
C PHE A 528 -9.08 -10.36 2.85
N LEU A 529 -9.90 -10.91 1.97
CA LEU A 529 -10.65 -10.20 0.95
C LEU A 529 -12.14 -10.38 1.25
N PHE A 530 -12.71 -9.40 1.95
CA PHE A 530 -14.10 -9.43 2.43
C PHE A 530 -14.90 -8.30 1.81
N ASP A 531 -16.04 -8.60 1.18
CA ASP A 531 -16.88 -7.52 0.69
C ASP A 531 -17.51 -6.72 1.85
N LYS A 532 -18.13 -5.59 1.52
CA LYS A 532 -18.77 -4.71 2.50
C LYS A 532 -19.81 -5.42 3.37
N GLU A 533 -20.56 -6.35 2.80
CA GLU A 533 -21.57 -7.08 3.55
C GLU A 533 -20.97 -8.11 4.52
N ALA A 534 -20.00 -8.91 4.07
CA ALA A 534 -19.29 -9.88 4.91
C ALA A 534 -18.44 -9.22 6.00
N SER A 535 -18.09 -7.94 5.84
CA SER A 535 -17.36 -7.15 6.85
C SER A 535 -18.25 -6.25 7.72
N SER A 536 -19.57 -6.25 7.52
CA SER A 536 -20.51 -5.31 8.14
C SER A 536 -20.54 -5.31 9.67
N LYS A 537 -20.19 -6.45 10.30
CA LYS A 537 -20.12 -6.62 11.76
C LYS A 537 -18.74 -6.39 12.36
N LEU A 538 -17.72 -6.13 11.53
CA LEU A 538 -16.41 -5.76 12.05
C LEU A 538 -16.49 -4.39 12.73
N PRO A 539 -15.92 -4.22 13.93
CA PRO A 539 -15.92 -2.92 14.60
C PRO A 539 -15.30 -1.87 13.68
N LYS A 540 -15.84 -0.64 13.72
CA LYS A 540 -15.17 0.54 13.16
C LYS A 540 -13.92 0.80 14.02
N LEU A 541 -12.86 0.02 13.80
CA LEU A 541 -11.61 0.12 14.57
C LEU A 541 -11.18 1.58 14.62
N SER A 542 -11.21 2.13 15.83
CA SER A 542 -10.82 3.50 16.12
C SER A 542 -9.30 3.58 16.13
N LYS A 543 -8.71 4.74 15.77
CA LYS A 543 -7.26 4.94 15.78
C LYS A 543 -6.61 4.70 17.15
N SER A 544 -7.38 4.65 18.23
CA SER A 544 -6.94 4.50 19.63
C SER A 544 -6.66 3.07 20.07
N GLU A 545 -7.24 2.04 19.45
CA GLU A 545 -7.12 0.64 19.92
C GLU A 545 -5.82 -0.05 19.48
N ILE A 546 -4.90 0.68 18.82
CA ILE A 546 -3.62 0.16 18.31
C ILE A 546 -2.49 0.21 19.39
N THR A 547 -2.76 0.65 20.63
CA THR A 547 -1.70 0.92 21.63
C THR A 547 -1.79 0.17 22.97
N GLU A 548 -2.55 -0.92 23.08
CA GLU A 548 -2.55 -1.75 24.31
C GLU A 548 -2.31 -3.24 24.00
N CYS A 549 -1.07 -3.58 23.66
CA CYS A 549 -0.50 -4.91 23.85
C CYS A 549 1.03 -4.79 23.92
N ARG A 550 1.51 -4.00 24.89
CA ARG A 550 2.92 -3.90 25.28
C ARG A 550 3.06 -4.15 26.78
N SER A 551 2.74 -5.36 27.23
CA SER A 551 3.26 -5.92 28.47
C SER A 551 2.82 -7.38 28.60
N LEU A 552 3.69 -8.21 29.21
CA LEU A 552 3.62 -9.67 29.37
C LEU A 552 4.28 -10.41 28.20
N SER A 553 5.43 -11.07 28.33
CA SER A 553 6.24 -11.36 29.51
C SER A 553 7.66 -11.71 29.06
N SER A 554 8.63 -10.96 29.56
CA SER A 554 10.00 -11.43 29.72
C SER A 554 10.01 -12.49 30.82
N THR A 555 10.39 -13.72 30.51
CA THR A 555 11.17 -14.57 31.43
C THR A 555 11.96 -15.58 30.62
N LYS A 556 13.27 -15.32 30.60
CA LYS A 556 14.38 -16.19 30.20
C LYS A 556 14.69 -17.20 31.32
N PRO A 557 15.60 -18.19 31.16
CA PRO A 557 16.84 -18.19 30.37
C PRO A 557 16.74 -18.76 28.97
#